data_AF-A0A8T5JUA8-F1
#
_entry.id   AF-A0A8T5JUA8-F1
#
_cell.length_a   1.000
_cell.length_b   1.000
_cell.length_c   1.000
_cell.angle_alpha   90.00
_cell.angle_beta   90.00
_cell.angle_gamma   90.00
#
_symmetry.space_group_name_H-M   'P 1'
#
loop_
_entity.id
_entity.type
_entity.pdbx_description
1 polymer ?
#
loop_
_entity_poly.entity_id
_entity_poly.type
_entity_poly.pdbx_seq_one_letter_code
_entity_poly.pdbx_strand_id
1 'polypeptide(L)'
;MFSKSFPRTTDKSSYPIWEEIVLSDNEEKEQETLARKENIEKMRESISDAKKIIEANSLKPYQTDMINIAIALFEKRGSHEIYYKENKAKEKFDSKFKIN
;
A
#
# COMPACT_ATOMS: atom_id res chain seq x y z
N MET A 1 -1.41 -17.84 0.24
CA MET A 1 -2.67 -17.68 -0.51
C MET A 1 -3.57 -16.67 0.20
N PHE A 2 -3.47 -15.42 -0.22
CA PHE A 2 -4.28 -14.31 0.21
C PHE A 2 -5.64 -14.35 -0.49
N SER A 3 -6.73 -14.18 0.26
CA SER A 3 -8.08 -14.01 -0.28
C SER A 3 -8.81 -12.84 0.34
N LYS A 4 -9.71 -12.22 -0.44
CA LYS A 4 -10.60 -11.17 0.02
C LYS A 4 -11.94 -11.27 -0.70
N SER A 5 -13.01 -11.06 0.04
CA SER A 5 -14.38 -11.08 -0.49
C SER A 5 -14.83 -9.67 -0.87
N PHE A 6 -15.48 -9.55 -2.03
CA PHE A 6 -16.03 -8.30 -2.54
C PHE A 6 -17.52 -8.46 -2.86
N PRO A 7 -18.36 -7.45 -2.57
CA PRO A 7 -19.77 -7.50 -2.87
C PRO A 7 -20.02 -7.24 -4.36
N ARG A 8 -20.81 -8.12 -4.99
CA ARG A 8 -21.30 -7.97 -6.36
C ARG A 8 -22.77 -7.58 -6.34
N THR A 9 -23.08 -6.39 -6.84
CA THR A 9 -24.45 -5.95 -7.11
C THR A 9 -24.88 -6.47 -8.48
N THR A 10 -26.10 -6.99 -8.58
CA THR A 10 -26.71 -7.41 -9.85
C THR A 10 -28.11 -6.84 -9.95
N ASP A 11 -28.57 -6.49 -11.15
CA ASP A 11 -29.87 -5.83 -11.36
C ASP A 11 -31.08 -6.67 -10.89
N LYS A 12 -30.86 -7.97 -10.62
CA LYS A 12 -31.90 -8.95 -10.26
C LYS A 12 -32.09 -9.13 -8.75
N SER A 13 -31.22 -8.58 -7.90
CA SER A 13 -31.29 -8.80 -6.45
C SER A 13 -30.92 -7.54 -5.67
N SER A 14 -31.75 -7.17 -4.69
CA SER A 14 -31.45 -6.09 -3.75
C SER A 14 -30.31 -6.43 -2.78
N TYR A 15 -29.95 -7.70 -2.63
CA TYR A 15 -28.85 -8.15 -1.77
C TYR A 15 -27.61 -8.45 -2.61
N PRO A 16 -26.42 -7.96 -2.20
CA PRO A 16 -25.17 -8.23 -2.90
C PRO A 16 -24.76 -9.69 -2.73
N ILE A 17 -24.27 -10.29 -3.81
CA ILE A 17 -23.64 -11.62 -3.79
C ILE A 17 -22.18 -11.41 -3.43
N TRP A 18 -21.71 -12.03 -2.36
CA TRP A 18 -20.30 -11.94 -1.96
C TRP A 18 -19.46 -12.91 -2.78
N GLU A 19 -18.45 -12.38 -3.46
CA GLU A 19 -17.53 -13.16 -4.29
C GLU A 19 -16.15 -13.15 -3.66
N GLU A 20 -15.62 -14.34 -3.38
CA GLU A 20 -14.26 -14.49 -2.88
C GLU A 20 -13.26 -14.47 -4.04
N ILE A 21 -12.29 -13.57 -3.95
CA ILE A 21 -11.15 -13.51 -4.88
C ILE A 21 -9.90 -13.97 -4.16
N VAL A 22 -9.23 -14.93 -4.78
CA VAL A 22 -7.98 -15.50 -4.29
C VAL A 22 -6.84 -15.12 -5.22
N LEU A 23 -5.72 -14.69 -4.64
CA LEU A 23 -4.48 -14.45 -5.37
C LEU A 23 -3.66 -15.74 -5.43
N SER A 24 -3.05 -15.99 -6.58
CA SER A 24 -2.03 -17.02 -6.75
C SER A 24 -0.72 -16.61 -6.09
N ASP A 25 0.14 -17.57 -5.79
CA ASP A 25 1.46 -17.32 -5.19
C ASP A 25 2.33 -16.38 -6.03
N ASN A 26 2.19 -16.42 -7.36
CA ASN A 26 2.89 -15.50 -8.26
C ASN A 26 2.37 -14.07 -8.12
N GLU A 27 1.04 -13.89 -8.11
CA GLU A 27 0.42 -12.57 -7.89
C GLU A 27 0.81 -11.99 -6.53
N GLU A 28 0.86 -12.81 -5.48
CA GLU A 28 1.31 -12.35 -4.15
C GLU A 28 2.77 -11.89 -4.15
N LYS A 29 3.68 -12.67 -4.73
CA LYS A 29 5.11 -12.32 -4.82
C LYS A 29 5.34 -11.03 -5.62
N GLU A 30 4.57 -10.82 -6.68
CA GLU A 30 4.59 -9.58 -7.45
C GLU A 30 4.18 -8.39 -6.58
N GLN A 31 3.09 -8.50 -5.83
CA GLN A 31 2.61 -7.43 -4.95
C GLN A 31 3.57 -7.17 -3.77
N GLU A 32 4.19 -8.21 -3.20
CA GLU A 32 5.21 -8.05 -2.15
C GLU A 32 6.47 -7.34 -2.68
N THR A 33 6.87 -7.66 -3.91
CA THR A 33 8.00 -6.99 -4.57
C THR A 33 7.69 -5.53 -4.85
N LEU A 34 6.48 -5.23 -5.33
CA LEU A 34 6.00 -3.87 -5.54
C LEU A 34 5.95 -3.08 -4.23
N ALA A 35 5.35 -3.65 -3.19
CA ALA A 35 5.25 -3.04 -1.87
C ALA A 35 6.64 -2.69 -1.31
N ARG A 36 7.61 -3.60 -1.45
CA ARG A 36 8.99 -3.37 -1.04
C ARG A 36 9.62 -2.22 -1.82
N LYS A 37 9.47 -2.21 -3.15
CA LYS A 37 10.04 -1.16 -4.00
C LYS A 37 9.48 0.22 -3.63
N GLU A 38 8.17 0.34 -3.53
CA GLU A 38 7.52 1.60 -3.18
C GLU A 38 7.87 2.08 -1.77
N ASN A 39 7.93 1.17 -0.79
CA ASN A 39 8.30 1.54 0.57
C ASN A 39 9.77 2.00 0.68
N ILE A 40 10.68 1.45 -0.13
CA ILE A 40 12.06 1.95 -0.19
C ILE A 40 12.09 3.38 -0.74
N GLU A 41 11.33 3.69 -1.79
CA GLU A 41 11.27 5.06 -2.31
C GLU A 41 10.64 6.02 -1.29
N LYS A 42 9.53 5.63 -0.65
CA LYS A 42 8.90 6.42 0.44
C LYS A 42 9.88 6.69 1.58
N MET A 43 10.72 5.73 1.95
CA MET A 43 11.75 5.94 2.97
C MET A 43 12.81 6.95 2.51
N ARG A 44 13.25 6.90 1.24
CA ARG A 44 14.20 7.89 0.70
C ARG A 44 13.61 9.30 0.71
N GLU A 45 12.34 9.43 0.33
CA GLU A 45 11.61 10.69 0.42
C GLU A 45 11.52 11.19 1.86
N SER A 46 11.21 10.32 2.82
CA SER A 46 11.19 10.67 4.25
C SER A 46 12.54 11.13 4.76
N ILE A 47 13.66 10.54 4.32
CA ILE A 47 15.01 11.01 4.67
C ILE A 47 15.27 12.41 4.08
N SER A 48 14.89 12.64 2.83
CA SER A 48 15.00 13.96 2.19
C SER A 48 14.19 15.02 2.93
N ASP A 49 12.96 14.70 3.31
CA ASP A 49 12.10 15.62 4.04
C ASP A 49 12.58 15.87 5.48
N ALA A 50 13.08 14.85 6.17
CA ALA A 50 13.70 15.00 7.47
C ALA A 50 14.87 15.99 7.43
N LYS A 51 15.71 15.92 6.39
CA LYS A 51 16.80 16.88 6.17
C LYS A 51 16.28 18.31 6.00
N LYS A 52 15.25 18.52 5.18
CA LYS A 52 14.63 19.85 5.00
C LYS A 52 14.06 20.41 6.31
N ILE A 53 13.46 19.56 7.15
CA ILE A 53 12.91 19.97 8.45
C ILE A 53 14.02 20.45 9.38
N ILE A 54 15.13 19.72 9.46
CA ILE A 54 16.29 20.09 10.28
C ILE A 54 16.86 21.44 9.83
N GLU A 55 17.07 21.61 8.52
CA GLU A 55 17.59 22.84 7.93
C GLU A 55 16.64 24.03 8.15
N ALA A 56 15.34 23.85 7.92
CA ALA A 56 14.34 24.91 8.08
C ALA A 56 14.22 25.41 9.53
N ASN A 57 14.51 24.56 10.51
CA ASN A 57 14.42 24.89 11.94
C ASN A 57 15.77 25.21 12.58
N SER A 58 16.84 25.36 11.79
CA SER A 58 18.21 25.59 12.28
C SER A 58 18.66 24.58 13.33
N LEU A 59 18.18 23.33 13.23
CA LEU A 59 18.54 22.26 14.16
C LEU A 59 19.93 21.71 13.82
N LYS A 60 20.63 21.18 14.83
CA LYS A 60 21.92 20.53 14.60
C LYS A 60 21.71 19.23 13.79
N PRO A 61 22.49 18.98 12.72
CA PRO A 61 22.27 17.86 11.83
C PRO A 61 22.88 16.57 12.39
N TYR A 62 22.27 16.02 13.44
CA TYR A 62 22.63 14.70 13.95
C TYR A 62 21.97 13.61 13.10
N GLN A 63 22.76 12.62 12.68
CA GLN A 63 22.26 11.52 11.87
C GLN A 63 21.15 10.74 12.57
N THR A 64 21.29 10.49 13.88
CA THR A 64 20.27 9.78 14.68
C THR A 64 18.92 10.49 14.66
N ASP A 65 18.89 11.80 14.87
CA ASP A 65 17.64 12.59 14.88
C ASP A 65 17.01 12.67 13.49
N MET A 66 17.83 12.82 12.45
CA MET A 66 17.37 12.80 11.06
C MET A 66 16.69 11.47 10.72
N ILE A 67 17.29 10.34 11.12
CA ILE A 67 16.71 9.02 10.91
C ILE A 67 15.43 8.83 11.72
N ASN A 68 15.38 9.32 12.97
CA ASN A 68 14.17 9.24 13.78
C ASN A 68 12.99 10.03 13.17
N ILE A 69 13.26 11.24 12.66
CA ILE A 69 12.25 12.03 11.93
C ILE A 69 11.82 11.29 10.66
N ALA A 70 12.77 10.74 9.90
CA ALA A 70 12.47 9.99 8.69
C ALA A 70 11.60 8.75 8.97
N ILE A 71 11.87 8.02 10.06
CA ILE A 71 11.05 6.90 10.51
C ILE A 71 9.63 7.37 10.84
N ALA A 72 9.49 8.44 11.63
CA ALA A 72 8.18 8.98 11.98
C ALA A 72 7.37 9.43 10.75
N LEU A 73 8.03 10.01 9.75
CA LEU A 73 7.41 10.35 8.46
C LEU A 73 7.03 9.10 7.66
N PHE A 74 7.92 8.12 7.60
CA PHE A 74 7.70 6.87 6.88
C PHE A 74 6.54 6.07 7.46
N GLU A 75 6.40 5.97 8.78
CA GLU A 75 5.28 5.28 9.43
C GLU A 75 3.90 5.83 9.04
N LYS A 76 3.82 7.11 8.64
CA LYS A 76 2.58 7.73 8.18
C LYS A 76 2.33 7.58 6.68
N ARG A 77 3.39 7.32 5.89
CA ARG A 77 3.34 7.26 4.42
C ARG A 77 3.42 5.83 3.87
N GLY A 78 4.11 4.95 4.57
CA GLY A 78 4.34 3.57 4.21
C GLY A 78 3.05 2.78 4.18
N SER A 79 2.96 1.84 3.26
CA SER A 79 1.80 0.97 3.12
C SER A 79 2.23 -0.47 3.38
N HIS A 80 1.44 -1.21 4.16
CA HIS A 80 1.69 -2.63 4.40
C HIS A 80 1.47 -3.43 3.11
N GLU A 81 2.19 -4.54 2.92
CA GLU A 81 2.07 -5.40 1.73
C GLU A 81 0.61 -5.86 1.47
N ILE A 82 -0.17 -6.03 2.53
CA ILE A 82 -1.59 -6.41 2.47
C ILE A 82 -2.40 -5.39 1.66
N TYR A 83 -2.09 -4.09 1.75
CA TYR A 83 -2.78 -3.07 0.95
C TYR A 83 -2.64 -3.33 -0.55
N TYR A 84 -1.44 -3.70 -1.01
CA TYR A 84 -1.18 -4.01 -2.41
C TYR A 84 -1.87 -5.32 -2.84
N LYS A 85 -1.85 -6.34 -1.97
CA LYS A 85 -2.59 -7.59 -2.20
C LYS A 85 -4.10 -7.35 -2.29
N GLU A 86 -4.66 -6.50 -1.43
CA GLU A 86 -6.08 -6.11 -1.48
C GLU A 86 -6.44 -5.38 -2.77
N ASN A 87 -5.62 -4.40 -3.17
CA ASN A 87 -5.82 -3.69 -4.44
C ASN A 87 -5.76 -4.66 -5.62
N LYS A 88 -4.82 -5.59 -5.62
CA LYS A 88 -4.72 -6.60 -6.69
C LYS A 88 -5.93 -7.53 -6.74
N ALA A 89 -6.42 -7.96 -5.57
CA ALA A 89 -7.64 -8.75 -5.47
C ALA A 89 -8.87 -7.96 -5.96
N LYS A 90 -8.92 -6.65 -5.68
CA LYS A 90 -9.96 -5.75 -6.16
C LYS A 90 -9.91 -5.56 -7.69
N GLU A 91 -8.73 -5.34 -8.27
CA GLU A 91 -8.54 -5.29 -9.73
C GLU A 91 -9.03 -6.57 -10.42
N LYS A 92 -8.71 -7.73 -9.81
CA LYS A 92 -9.13 -9.05 -10.31
C LYS A 92 -10.65 -9.24 -10.21
N PHE A 93 -11.26 -8.78 -9.11
CA PHE A 93 -12.71 -8.73 -8.96
C PHE A 93 -13.35 -7.87 -10.06
N ASP A 94 -12.90 -6.63 -10.21
CA ASP A 94 -13.46 -5.66 -11.15
C ASP A 94 -13.28 -6.12 -12.61
N SER A 95 -12.15 -6.75 -12.93
CA SER A 95 -11.89 -7.34 -14.25
C SER A 95 -12.79 -8.54 -14.54
N LYS A 96 -13.06 -9.38 -13.53
CA LYS A 96 -13.92 -10.56 -13.65
C LYS A 96 -15.39 -10.18 -13.86
N PHE A 97 -15.82 -9.07 -13.27
CA PHE A 97 -17.22 -8.66 -13.25
C PHE A 97 -17.51 -7.35 -13.98
N LYS A 98 -16.61 -6.91 -14.89
CA LYS A 98 -16.69 -5.69 -15.72
C LYS A 98 -18.03 -4.99 -15.58
N ILE A 99 -18.06 -3.94 -14.75
CA ILE A 99 -19.15 -2.98 -14.74
C ILE A 99 -19.12 -2.34 -16.14
N ASN A 100 -20.02 -2.75 -17.02
CA ASN A 100 -20.36 -1.97 -18.22
C ASN A 100 -21.14 -0.73 -17.80
#